data_AF-A0A7Y4HZQ0-F1
#
_entry.id   AF-A0A7Y4HZQ0-F1
#
_cell.length_a   1.000
_cell.length_b   1.000
_cell.length_c   1.000
_cell.angle_alpha   90.00
_cell.angle_beta   90.00
_cell.angle_gamma   90.00
#
_symmetry.space_group_name_H-M   'P 1'
#
loop_
_entity.id
_entity.type
_entity.pdbx_description
1 polymer ?
#
loop_
_entity_poly.entity_id
_entity_poly.type
_entity_poly.pdbx_seq_one_letter_code
_entity_poly.pdbx_strand_id
1 'polypeptide(L)'
;MKNPGLHLAALKHFKKRKEPGCVGWQVTLPEKPGTVHCVRKNRRTGNISDAIYLEDPLDYEYALCGEKVKVILPTAFANAGEDECSRCEELLRVDEFNGRSHPEPRFPIPWATRAERMRSKMTRL
;
A
#
# COMPACT_ATOMS: atom_id res chain seq x y z
N MET A 1 -19.56 -1.86 -7.34
CA MET A 1 -18.25 -2.52 -7.19
C MET A 1 -17.49 -1.80 -6.09
N LYS A 2 -17.16 -2.48 -4.98
CA LYS A 2 -16.37 -1.89 -3.88
C LYS A 2 -14.99 -1.55 -4.44
N ASN A 3 -14.55 -0.29 -4.34
CA ASN A 3 -13.19 0.10 -4.69
C ASN A 3 -12.22 -0.87 -3.98
N PRO A 4 -11.29 -1.52 -4.69
CA PRO A 4 -10.26 -2.29 -4.01
C PRO A 4 -9.52 -1.30 -3.12
N GLY A 5 -9.64 -1.49 -1.80
CA GLY A 5 -9.08 -0.56 -0.81
C GLY A 5 -7.65 -0.19 -1.19
N LEU A 6 -7.30 1.08 -1.02
CA LEU A 6 -5.94 1.58 -1.23
C LEU A 6 -4.95 0.99 -0.22
N HIS A 7 -5.40 0.04 0.61
CA HIS A 7 -4.72 -0.49 1.77
C HIS A 7 -4.85 -2.00 1.82
N LEU A 8 -3.72 -2.65 2.03
CA LEU A 8 -3.60 -4.11 2.11
C LEU A 8 -3.26 -4.54 3.53
N ALA A 9 -3.67 -5.76 3.86
CA ALA A 9 -3.25 -6.44 5.08
C ALA A 9 -1.80 -6.91 4.96
N ALA A 10 -1.05 -6.85 6.05
CA ALA A 10 0.35 -7.23 6.09
C ALA A 10 0.75 -7.84 7.44
N LEU A 11 1.79 -8.67 7.44
CA LEU A 11 2.29 -9.36 8.62
C LEU A 11 3.78 -9.09 8.83
N LYS A 12 4.19 -9.12 10.10
CA LYS A 12 5.58 -8.89 10.53
C LYS A 12 6.51 -10.07 10.26
N HIS A 13 5.94 -11.28 10.15
CA HIS A 13 6.71 -12.52 10.12
C HIS A 13 6.11 -13.53 9.15
N PHE A 14 6.98 -14.34 8.57
CA PHE A 14 6.66 -15.57 7.86
C PHE A 14 7.59 -16.67 8.36
N LYS A 15 7.24 -17.92 8.11
CA LYS A 15 8.06 -19.08 8.45
C LYS A 15 8.79 -19.56 7.20
N LYS A 16 10.08 -19.89 7.34
CA LYS A 16 10.83 -20.64 6.32
C LYS A 16 10.91 -22.09 6.76
N ARG A 17 10.42 -23.01 5.93
CA ARG A 17 10.51 -24.45 6.17
C ARG A 17 11.23 -25.12 5.01
N LYS A 18 12.12 -26.06 5.32
CA LYS A 18 12.69 -26.96 4.33
C LYS A 18 11.85 -28.22 4.28
N GLU A 19 11.12 -28.42 3.19
CA GLU A 19 10.34 -29.64 3.00
C GLU A 19 11.23 -30.77 2.47
N PRO A 20 11.10 -32.01 2.98
CA PRO A 20 11.84 -33.14 2.45
C PRO A 20 11.41 -33.38 0.98
N GLY A 21 12.38 -33.31 0.06
CA GLY A 21 12.14 -33.46 -1.38
C GLY A 21 12.11 -32.15 -2.17
N CYS A 22 12.07 -30.99 -1.51
CA CYS A 22 12.23 -29.70 -2.19
C CYS A 22 13.70 -29.25 -2.17
N VAL A 23 14.19 -28.77 -3.32
CA VAL A 23 15.56 -28.24 -3.46
C VAL A 23 15.71 -26.90 -2.71
N GLY A 24 14.62 -26.17 -2.46
CA GLY A 24 14.59 -24.86 -1.83
C GLY A 24 13.85 -24.78 -0.49
N TRP A 25 14.07 -23.67 0.21
CA TRP A 25 13.24 -23.27 1.36
C TRP A 25 11.88 -22.80 0.85
N GLN A 26 10.80 -23.29 1.46
CA GLN A 26 9.46 -22.76 1.24
C GLN A 26 9.13 -21.71 2.29
N VAL A 27 8.50 -20.63 1.82
CA VAL A 27 8.02 -19.55 2.68
C VAL A 27 6.51 -19.73 2.88
N THR A 28 6.08 -19.78 4.14
CA THR A 28 4.67 -19.96 4.48
C THR A 28 4.23 -18.98 5.56
N LEU A 29 2.92 -18.74 5.62
CA LEU A 29 2.33 -18.00 6.73
C LEU A 29 2.51 -18.79 8.04
N PRO A 30 2.75 -18.12 9.18
CA PRO A 30 2.78 -18.81 10.46
C PRO A 30 1.38 -19.29 10.85
N GLU A 31 1.28 -20.41 11.59
CA GLU A 31 0.01 -20.94 12.13
C GLU A 31 -0.74 -19.91 12.99
N LYS A 32 0.02 -19.02 13.66
CA LYS A 32 -0.50 -17.83 14.33
C LYS A 32 0.13 -16.61 13.68
N PRO A 33 -0.56 -15.94 12.72
CA PRO A 33 0.00 -14.81 11.98
C PRO A 33 0.32 -13.61 12.88
N GLY A 34 -0.32 -13.53 14.06
CA GLY A 34 -0.17 -12.42 14.99
C GLY A 34 -0.93 -11.20 14.50
N THR A 35 -0.53 -10.02 14.98
CA THR A 35 -1.20 -8.77 14.64
C THR A 35 -1.09 -8.45 13.16
N VAL A 36 -2.23 -8.18 12.52
CA VAL A 36 -2.31 -7.72 11.13
C VAL A 36 -2.09 -6.22 11.09
N HIS A 37 -1.26 -5.77 10.16
CA HIS A 37 -0.92 -4.37 9.96
C HIS A 37 -1.41 -3.86 8.61
N CYS A 38 -1.64 -2.55 8.51
CA CYS A 38 -2.13 -1.89 7.30
C CYS A 38 -0.95 -1.30 6.52
N VAL A 39 -0.82 -1.65 5.24
CA VAL A 39 0.13 -1.02 4.32
C VAL A 39 -0.60 -0.31 3.18
N ARG A 40 -0.06 0.81 2.71
CA ARG A 40 -0.57 1.48 1.51
C ARG A 40 -0.21 0.67 0.28
N LYS A 41 -1.18 0.50 -0.61
CA LYS A 41 -0.98 -0.10 -1.93
C LYS A 41 -0.09 0.83 -2.75
N ASN A 42 0.95 0.28 -3.35
CA ASN A 42 1.87 0.98 -4.23
C ASN A 42 1.89 0.28 -5.60
N ARG A 43 2.73 0.75 -6.53
CA ARG A 43 2.83 0.14 -7.87
C ARG A 43 3.25 -1.33 -7.82
N ARG A 44 4.09 -1.71 -6.86
CA ARG A 44 4.60 -3.08 -6.67
C ARG A 44 3.54 -4.02 -6.08
N THR A 45 2.70 -3.49 -5.20
CA THR A 45 1.61 -4.24 -4.54
C THR A 45 0.26 -4.05 -5.24
N GLY A 46 0.29 -3.53 -6.46
CA GLY A 46 -0.87 -3.40 -7.33
C GLY A 46 -1.48 -4.76 -7.66
N ASN A 47 -2.80 -4.90 -7.46
CA ASN A 47 -3.63 -6.08 -7.76
C ASN A 47 -2.91 -7.43 -7.62
N ILE A 48 -2.37 -7.68 -6.42
CA ILE A 48 -1.73 -8.95 -6.10
C ILE A 48 -2.79 -10.04 -5.90
N SER A 49 -2.59 -11.22 -6.51
CA SER A 49 -3.43 -12.41 -6.31
C SER A 49 -2.97 -13.26 -5.13
N ASP A 50 -1.67 -13.19 -4.83
CA ASP A 50 -0.99 -14.04 -3.85
C ASP A 50 -0.23 -13.19 -2.83
N ALA A 51 0.12 -13.81 -1.71
CA ALA A 51 0.93 -13.16 -0.69
C ALA A 51 2.34 -12.86 -1.25
N ILE A 52 2.80 -11.64 -1.03
CA ILE A 52 4.19 -11.25 -1.33
C ILE A 52 5.01 -11.43 -0.06
N TYR A 53 6.05 -12.26 -0.15
CA TYR A 53 7.04 -12.44 0.90
C TYR A 53 8.26 -11.57 0.61
N LEU A 54 8.52 -10.60 1.47
CA LEU A 54 9.65 -9.69 1.39
C LEU A 54 10.81 -10.37 2.13
N GLU A 55 11.68 -11.04 1.38
CA GLU A 55 12.80 -11.79 1.97
C GLU A 55 14.05 -10.94 2.22
N ASP A 56 14.25 -9.88 1.43
CA ASP A 56 15.35 -8.94 1.57
C ASP A 56 14.96 -7.81 2.54
N PRO A 57 15.78 -7.49 3.56
CA PRO A 57 15.55 -6.35 4.44
C PRO A 57 15.39 -5.00 3.74
N LEU A 58 15.95 -4.83 2.54
CA LEU A 58 15.80 -3.62 1.72
C LEU A 58 14.40 -3.50 1.11
N ASP A 59 13.71 -4.61 0.97
CA ASP A 59 12.35 -4.69 0.41
C ASP A 59 11.26 -4.58 1.47
N TYR A 60 11.61 -4.54 2.76
CA TYR A 60 10.63 -4.45 3.84
C TYR A 60 9.83 -3.15 3.72
N GLU A 61 8.51 -3.30 3.79
CA GLU A 61 7.57 -2.19 3.78
C GLU A 61 7.24 -1.76 5.21
N TYR A 62 6.76 -0.54 5.35
CA TYR A 62 6.29 -0.01 6.63
C TYR A 62 4.77 0.08 6.64
N ALA A 63 4.18 -0.44 7.71
CA ALA A 63 2.77 -0.25 8.01
C ALA A 63 2.47 1.22 8.38
N LEU A 64 1.19 1.60 8.33
CA LEU A 64 0.74 2.93 8.76
C LEU A 64 1.16 3.25 10.20
N CYS A 65 1.18 2.26 11.09
CA CYS A 65 1.65 2.43 12.47
C CYS A 65 3.17 2.57 12.60
N GLY A 66 3.94 2.49 11.51
CA GLY A 66 5.40 2.54 11.49
C GLY A 66 6.11 1.21 11.69
N GLU A 67 5.35 0.11 11.79
CA GLU A 67 5.91 -1.22 12.00
C GLU A 67 6.48 -1.80 10.69
N LYS A 68 7.61 -2.51 10.77
CA LYS A 68 8.19 -3.21 9.62
C LYS A 68 7.42 -4.48 9.32
N VAL A 69 6.92 -4.60 8.10
CA VAL A 69 6.22 -5.80 7.62
C VAL A 69 7.08 -6.57 6.62
N LYS A 70 6.86 -7.88 6.58
CA LYS A 70 7.61 -8.82 5.75
C LYS A 70 6.72 -9.63 4.83
N VAL A 71 5.41 -9.58 5.03
CA VAL A 71 4.42 -10.24 4.18
C VAL A 71 3.33 -9.25 3.85
N ILE A 72 2.94 -9.20 2.59
CA ILE A 72 1.80 -8.42 2.12
C ILE A 72 0.76 -9.40 1.62
N LEU A 73 -0.44 -9.35 2.18
CA LEU A 73 -1.54 -10.24 1.85
C LEU A 73 -2.36 -9.66 0.69
N PRO A 74 -2.96 -10.50 -0.16
CA PRO A 74 -3.82 -10.05 -1.26
C PRO A 74 -5.19 -9.56 -0.80
N THR A 75 -5.42 -9.46 0.51
CA THR A 75 -6.66 -9.01 1.13
C THR A 75 -6.56 -7.55 1.59
N ALA A 76 -7.69 -6.85 1.55
CA ALA A 76 -7.77 -5.50 2.11
C ALA A 76 -7.66 -5.55 3.65
N PHE A 77 -7.04 -4.52 4.25
CA PHE A 77 -6.86 -4.45 5.70
C PHE A 77 -8.18 -4.53 6.46
N ALA A 78 -9.23 -3.85 6.01
CA ALA A 78 -10.55 -3.84 6.65
C ALA A 78 -11.36 -5.15 6.56
N ASN A 79 -10.76 -6.22 6.04
CA ASN A 79 -11.37 -7.56 5.97
C ASN A 79 -10.46 -8.61 6.66
N ALA A 80 -9.51 -8.19 7.50
CA ALA A 80 -8.49 -9.09 8.05
C ALA A 80 -8.87 -9.72 9.40
N GLY A 81 -9.89 -9.19 10.10
CA GLY A 81 -10.53 -9.85 11.25
C GLY A 81 -10.09 -9.32 12.62
N GLU A 82 -10.28 -10.11 13.69
CA GLU A 82 -10.11 -9.67 15.10
C GLU A 82 -8.66 -9.35 15.51
N ASP A 83 -7.66 -9.72 14.71
CA ASP A 83 -6.24 -9.53 15.00
C ASP A 83 -5.65 -8.23 14.39
N GLU A 84 -6.49 -7.28 13.99
CA GLU A 84 -6.06 -6.02 13.37
C GLU A 84 -5.36 -5.07 14.37
N CYS A 85 -4.28 -4.42 13.93
CA CYS A 85 -3.56 -3.43 14.71
C CYS A 85 -4.44 -2.17 14.90
N SER A 86 -4.88 -1.88 16.13
CA SER A 86 -5.75 -0.74 16.44
C SER A 86 -5.14 0.62 16.01
N ARG A 87 -3.81 0.76 16.08
CA ARG A 87 -3.10 1.96 15.60
C ARG A 87 -3.21 2.10 14.08
N CYS A 88 -3.12 1.00 13.35
CA CYS A 88 -3.31 1.01 11.89
C CYS A 88 -4.74 1.35 11.52
N GLU A 89 -5.72 0.85 12.28
CA GLU A 89 -7.14 1.15 12.08
C GLU A 89 -7.45 2.64 12.27
N GLU A 90 -6.96 3.24 13.36
CA GLU A 90 -7.11 4.67 13.62
C GLU A 90 -6.51 5.53 12.51
N LEU A 91 -5.26 5.23 12.12
CA LEU A 91 -4.56 5.96 11.06
C LEU A 91 -5.20 5.74 9.69
N LEU A 92 -5.76 4.56 9.43
CA LEU A 92 -6.48 4.29 8.19
C LEU A 92 -7.70 5.20 8.05
N ARG A 93 -8.48 5.42 9.12
CA ARG A 93 -9.64 6.33 9.09
C ARG A 93 -9.22 7.76 8.74
N VAL A 94 -8.09 8.22 9.27
CA VAL A 94 -7.50 9.53 8.94
C VAL A 94 -7.00 9.56 7.49
N ASP A 95 -6.34 8.50 7.05
CA ASP A 95 -5.78 8.39 5.69
C ASP A 95 -6.88 8.35 4.63
N GLU A 96 -7.95 7.59 4.86
CA GLU A 96 -9.12 7.57 3.99
C GLU A 96 -9.87 8.90 3.99
N PHE A 97 -9.98 9.56 5.14
CA PHE A 97 -10.58 10.88 5.22
C PHE A 97 -9.77 11.89 4.39
N ASN A 98 -8.44 11.90 4.52
CA ASN A 98 -7.56 12.77 3.74
C ASN A 98 -7.54 12.40 2.25
N GLY A 99 -7.59 11.11 1.91
CA GLY A 99 -7.64 10.61 0.54
C GLY A 99 -8.96 10.91 -0.18
N ARG A 100 -10.08 11.01 0.55
CA ARG A 100 -11.38 11.51 0.04
C ARG A 100 -11.46 13.03 0.04
N SER A 101 -10.64 13.71 0.85
CA SER A 101 -10.58 15.17 0.99
C SER A 101 -9.54 15.82 0.07
N HIS A 102 -9.06 15.13 -0.95
CA HIS A 102 -8.48 15.79 -2.10
C HIS A 102 -9.62 16.10 -3.10
N PRO A 103 -10.27 17.27 -3.05
CA PRO A 103 -10.57 17.87 -4.33
C PRO A 103 -9.22 18.02 -5.03
N GLU A 104 -9.18 17.85 -6.35
CA GLU A 104 -8.09 18.43 -7.15
C GLU A 104 -7.75 19.82 -6.58
N PRO A 105 -6.48 20.23 -6.53
CA PRO A 105 -6.18 21.59 -6.13
C PRO A 105 -6.98 22.55 -7.04
N ARG A 106 -8.08 23.10 -6.51
CA ARG A 106 -8.88 24.19 -7.12
C ARG A 106 -8.15 25.52 -7.07
N PHE A 107 -6.82 25.48 -6.99
CA PHE A 107 -5.99 26.65 -7.13
C PHE A 107 -5.40 26.61 -8.54
N PRO A 108 -5.61 27.67 -9.36
CA PRO A 108 -4.94 27.75 -10.64
C PRO A 108 -3.44 27.74 -10.38
N ILE A 109 -2.77 26.73 -10.93
CA ILE A 109 -1.32 26.56 -10.85
C ILE A 109 -0.68 27.82 -11.48
N PRO A 110 0.04 28.68 -10.73
CA PRO A 110 0.48 29.98 -11.24
C PRO A 110 1.49 29.89 -12.40
N TRP A 111 2.10 28.72 -12.64
CA TRP A 111 3.07 28.49 -13.69
C TRP A 111 2.50 27.86 -14.97
N ALA A 112 1.19 27.56 -15.03
CA ALA A 112 0.53 27.12 -16.27
C ALA A 112 0.40 28.24 -17.34
N THR A 113 0.88 29.46 -17.07
CA THR A 113 0.74 30.64 -17.94
C THR A 113 1.94 30.94 -18.85
N ARG A 114 2.80 29.95 -19.18
CA ARG A 114 3.84 30.14 -20.23
C ARG A 114 3.39 29.68 -21.61
N ALA A 115 2.60 28.61 -21.71
CA ALA A 115 2.14 28.07 -23.00
C ALA A 115 1.03 28.94 -23.65
N GLU A 116 0.20 29.63 -22.86
CA GLU A 116 -0.84 30.53 -23.38
C GLU A 116 -0.32 31.92 -23.73
N ARG A 117 0.72 32.40 -23.05
CA ARG A 117 1.31 33.72 -23.33
C ARG A 117 2.09 33.76 -24.67
N MET A 118 2.49 32.60 -25.21
CA MET A 118 3.11 32.51 -26.54
C MET A 118 2.09 32.44 -27.69
N ARG A 119 0.86 31.97 -27.45
CA ARG A 119 -0.18 31.92 -28.51
C ARG A 119 -0.83 33.29 -28.76
N SER A 120 -0.83 34.20 -27.79
CA SER A 120 -1.35 35.57 -27.97
C SER A 120 -0.34 36.56 -28.58
N LYS A 121 0.84 36.09 -29.05
CA LYS A 121 1.82 36.91 -29.80
C LYS A 121 2.01 36.48 -31.26
N MET A 122 1.26 35.48 -31.73
CA MET A 122 1.29 34.99 -33.11
C MET A 122 0.00 35.23 -33.89
N THR A 123 -0.91 36.07 -33.40
CA THR A 123 -1.81 36.87 -34.23
C THR A 123 -1.24 38.27 -34.34
N ARG A 124 -0.09 38.30 -35.03
CA ARG A 124 0.55 39.48 -35.57
C ARG A 124 -0.30 40.06 -36.70
N LEU A 125 -0.26 41.39 -36.77
CA LEU A 125 -0.15 42.22 -37.97
C LEU A 125 -1.40 42.38 -38.85
#